data_AF-A0A534ATN9-F1
#
_entry.id   AF-A0A534ATN9-F1
#
_cell.length_a   1.000
_cell.length_b   1.000
_cell.length_c   1.000
_cell.angle_alpha   90.00
_cell.angle_beta   90.00
_cell.angle_gamma   90.00
#
_symmetry.space_group_name_H-M   'P 1'
#
loop_
_entity.id
_entity.type
_entity.pdbx_description
1 polymer ?
#
loop_
_entity_poly.entity_id
_entity_poly.type
_entity_poly.pdbx_seq_one_letter_code
_entity_poly.pdbx_strand_id
1 'polypeptide(L)'
;MVAEKWFAWRASHEMLDSYNRARAEPPLVSGKALYERVVVQRSGLDAKAARGILLRAEESFCDWPAGRELRFRDVVLYVIIDEYLRSHVGDLGTQTNMGKIVGRVIPKDL
;
A
#
# COMPACT_ATOMS: atom_id res chain seq x y z
N MET A 1 -5.37 -14.45 -13.04
CA MET A 1 -6.44 -13.87 -12.18
C MET A 1 -6.56 -14.49 -10.78
N VAL A 2 -6.71 -15.82 -10.58
CA VAL A 2 -6.82 -16.39 -9.21
C VAL A 2 -5.57 -16.06 -8.38
N ALA A 3 -4.39 -16.13 -8.98
CA ALA A 3 -3.12 -15.71 -8.38
C ALA A 3 -3.13 -14.22 -7.96
N GLU A 4 -3.49 -13.30 -8.87
CA GLU A 4 -3.64 -11.86 -8.56
C GLU A 4 -4.58 -11.60 -7.38
N LYS A 5 -5.73 -12.28 -7.35
CA LYS A 5 -6.72 -12.14 -6.27
C LYS A 5 -6.15 -12.58 -4.93
N TRP A 6 -5.52 -13.75 -4.90
CA TRP A 6 -4.91 -14.30 -3.70
C TRP A 6 -3.73 -13.46 -3.23
N PHE A 7 -2.89 -12.99 -4.16
CA PHE A 7 -1.78 -12.08 -3.85
C PHE A 7 -2.30 -10.81 -3.19
N ALA A 8 -3.25 -10.11 -3.83
CA ALA A 8 -3.81 -8.88 -3.30
C ALA A 8 -4.51 -9.08 -1.95
N TRP A 9 -5.25 -10.18 -1.79
CA TRP A 9 -5.93 -10.50 -0.53
C TRP A 9 -4.92 -10.73 0.60
N ARG A 10 -3.93 -11.60 0.38
CA ARG A 10 -2.91 -11.93 1.37
C ARG A 10 -2.09 -10.70 1.76
N ALA A 11 -1.59 -9.97 0.76
CA ALA A 11 -0.81 -8.76 0.98
C ALA A 11 -1.58 -7.68 1.74
N SER A 12 -2.88 -7.52 1.46
CA SER A 12 -3.73 -6.56 2.19
C SER A 12 -3.83 -6.91 3.67
N HIS A 13 -4.04 -8.19 4.00
CA HIS A 13 -4.10 -8.63 5.40
C HIS A 13 -2.76 -8.43 6.11
N GLU A 14 -1.65 -8.82 5.48
CA GLU A 14 -0.31 -8.63 6.04
C GLU A 14 -0.01 -7.14 6.32
N MET A 15 -0.38 -6.24 5.39
CA MET A 15 -0.17 -4.81 5.59
C MET A 15 -1.08 -4.21 6.67
N LEU A 16 -2.33 -4.67 6.77
CA LEU A 16 -3.24 -4.23 7.82
C LEU A 16 -2.72 -4.64 9.21
N ASP A 17 -2.22 -5.86 9.33
CA ASP A 17 -1.61 -6.34 10.56
C ASP A 17 -0.37 -5.53 10.93
N SER A 18 0.51 -5.25 9.96
CA SER A 18 1.66 -4.36 10.16
C SER A 18 1.24 -2.96 10.59
N TYR A 19 0.20 -2.39 9.98
CA TYR A 19 -0.35 -1.08 10.37
C TYR A 19 -0.83 -1.07 11.82
N ASN A 20 -1.61 -2.09 12.21
CA ASN A 20 -2.14 -2.19 13.56
C ASN A 20 -1.03 -2.34 14.61
N ARG A 21 0.01 -3.13 14.32
CA ARG A 21 1.19 -3.25 15.19
C ARG A 21 1.96 -1.94 15.27
N ALA A 22 2.30 -1.36 14.12
CA ALA A 22 3.07 -0.11 14.03
C ALA A 22 2.40 1.07 14.73
N ARG A 23 1.05 1.11 14.73
CA ARG A 23 0.24 2.10 15.45
C ARG A 23 0.28 1.92 16.97
N ALA A 24 0.44 0.69 17.45
CA ALA A 24 0.48 0.37 18.87
C ALA A 24 1.91 0.41 19.46
N GLU A 25 2.94 0.33 18.62
CA GLU A 25 4.34 0.30 19.02
C GLU A 25 4.96 1.70 19.24
N PRO A 26 5.64 1.94 20.38
CA PRO A 26 6.43 3.15 20.58
C PRO A 26 7.61 3.25 19.60
N PRO A 27 7.95 4.47 19.12
CA PRO A 27 7.23 5.71 19.34
C PRO A 27 5.92 5.72 18.52
N LEU A 28 4.84 6.17 19.16
CA LEU A 28 3.52 6.30 18.53
C LEU A 28 3.63 7.30 17.37
N VAL A 29 3.29 6.86 16.17
CA VAL A 29 3.30 7.65 14.94
C VAL A 29 1.94 7.55 14.25
N SER A 30 1.58 8.58 13.49
CA SER A 30 0.31 8.68 12.77
C SER A 30 0.51 9.22 11.35
N GLY A 31 -0.55 9.15 10.53
CA GLY A 31 -0.54 9.65 9.16
C GLY A 31 0.58 9.06 8.31
N LYS A 32 1.22 9.90 7.48
CA LYS A 32 2.29 9.47 6.56
C LYS A 32 3.48 8.80 7.26
N ALA A 33 3.82 9.20 8.49
CA ALA A 33 4.93 8.58 9.24
C ALA A 33 4.62 7.13 9.65
N LEU A 34 3.35 6.84 9.95
CA LEU A 34 2.89 5.47 10.19
C LEU A 34 2.93 4.65 8.91
N TYR A 35 2.48 5.22 7.78
CA TYR A 35 2.54 4.54 6.48
C TYR A 35 3.97 4.23 6.06
N GLU A 36 4.91 5.15 6.29
CA GLU A 36 6.34 4.96 6.02
C GLU A 36 6.88 3.76 6.81
N ARG A 37 6.57 3.69 8.11
CA ARG A 37 6.98 2.57 8.96
C ARG A 37 6.46 1.23 8.43
N VAL A 38 5.19 1.17 8.02
CA VAL A 38 4.59 -0.06 7.45
C VAL A 38 5.29 -0.46 6.15
N VAL A 39 5.59 0.51 5.28
CA VAL A 39 6.29 0.24 4.01
C VAL A 39 7.72 -0.23 4.25
N VAL A 40 8.46 0.37 5.20
CA VAL A 40 9.79 -0.09 5.61
C VAL A 40 9.73 -1.55 6.10
N GLN A 41 8.78 -1.87 6.98
CA GLN A 41 8.62 -3.23 7.51
C GLN A 41 8.28 -4.24 6.42
N ARG A 42 7.42 -3.89 5.46
CA ARG A 42 7.01 -4.78 4.36
C ARG A 42 8.14 -5.02 3.37
N SER A 43 8.80 -3.96 2.94
CA SER A 43 9.73 -3.99 1.81
C SER A 43 11.17 -4.31 2.23
N GLY A 44 11.50 -4.17 3.52
CA GLY A 44 12.88 -4.24 4.03
C GLY A 44 13.77 -3.08 3.55
N LEU A 45 13.18 -2.08 2.90
CA LEU A 45 13.90 -0.91 2.38
C LEU A 45 14.14 0.12 3.48
N ASP A 46 15.11 1.00 3.25
CA ASP A 46 15.34 2.13 4.13
C ASP A 46 14.19 3.17 4.07
N ALA A 47 14.20 4.07 5.05
CA ALA A 47 13.21 5.13 5.18
C ALA A 47 13.14 6.06 3.95
N LYS A 48 14.27 6.34 3.29
CA LYS A 48 14.30 7.22 2.11
C LYS A 48 13.58 6.56 0.93
N ALA A 49 13.83 5.28 0.70
CA ALA A 49 13.16 4.50 -0.33
C ALA A 49 11.67 4.34 -0.04
N ALA A 50 11.29 4.11 1.22
CA ALA A 50 9.89 4.05 1.64
C ALA A 50 9.15 5.38 1.38
N ARG A 51 9.77 6.54 1.67
CA ARG A 51 9.20 7.85 1.32
C ARG A 51 9.02 8.02 -0.19
N GLY A 52 9.94 7.50 -0.99
CA GLY A 52 9.80 7.47 -2.44
C GLY A 52 8.57 6.67 -2.92
N ILE A 53 8.25 5.56 -2.24
CA ILE A 53 7.03 4.79 -2.51
C ILE A 53 5.78 5.60 -2.14
N LEU A 54 5.77 6.25 -0.97
CA LEU A 54 4.64 7.06 -0.54
C LEU A 54 4.38 8.24 -1.50
N LEU A 55 5.43 8.89 -1.99
CA LEU A 55 5.31 9.98 -2.96
C LEU A 55 4.66 9.50 -4.26
N ARG A 56 5.11 8.37 -4.80
CA ARG A 56 4.50 7.82 -6.02
C ARG A 56 3.06 7.36 -5.81
N ALA A 57 2.74 6.85 -4.61
CA ALA A 57 1.35 6.54 -4.25
C ALA A 57 0.50 7.82 -4.20
N GLU A 58 1.01 8.89 -3.61
CA GLU A 58 0.34 10.20 -3.57
C GLU A 58 0.09 10.74 -4.98
N GLU A 59 1.11 10.73 -5.84
CA GLU A 59 0.99 11.14 -7.24
C GLU A 59 -0.02 10.28 -8.03
N SER A 60 -0.12 8.99 -7.71
CA SER A 60 -1.03 8.06 -8.39
C SER A 60 -2.50 8.22 -7.99
N PHE A 61 -2.77 8.71 -6.78
CA PHE A 61 -4.12 8.78 -6.20
C PHE A 61 -4.60 10.20 -5.88
N CYS A 62 -3.82 11.22 -6.25
CA CYS A 62 -4.20 12.61 -6.11
C CYS A 62 -5.39 12.93 -7.03
N ASP A 63 -6.49 13.41 -6.46
CA ASP A 63 -7.63 13.92 -7.21
C ASP A 63 -7.31 15.34 -7.72
N TRP A 64 -7.03 15.50 -9.01
CA TRP A 64 -6.74 16.82 -9.58
C TRP A 64 -8.04 17.59 -9.89
N PRO A 65 -8.14 18.90 -9.60
CA PRO A 65 -7.12 19.79 -9.01
C PRO A 65 -7.18 19.88 -7.48
N ALA A 66 -8.25 19.36 -6.86
CA ALA A 66 -8.48 19.42 -5.43
C ALA A 66 -7.74 18.26 -4.75
N GLY A 67 -6.41 18.40 -4.61
CA GLY A 67 -5.56 17.34 -4.08
C GLY A 67 -6.16 16.71 -2.82
N ARG A 68 -6.28 15.38 -2.82
CA ARG A 68 -6.75 14.61 -1.67
C ARG A 68 -5.55 14.10 -0.87
N GLU A 69 -5.69 14.11 0.46
CA GLU A 69 -4.71 13.45 1.33
C GLU A 69 -4.59 11.95 0.99
N LEU A 70 -3.34 11.46 1.00
CA LEU A 70 -3.00 10.06 0.82
C LEU A 70 -3.52 9.25 2.02
N ARG A 71 -4.34 8.23 1.75
CA ARG A 71 -4.87 7.32 2.80
C ARG A 71 -4.08 6.02 2.81
N PHE A 72 -4.19 5.26 3.90
CA PHE A 72 -3.48 3.98 4.00
C PHE A 72 -3.88 3.00 2.88
N ARG A 73 -5.17 2.99 2.52
CA ARG A 73 -5.69 2.16 1.43
C ARG A 73 -5.02 2.45 0.09
N ASP A 74 -4.69 3.70 -0.17
CA ASP A 74 -4.03 4.13 -1.41
C ASP A 74 -2.58 3.60 -1.44
N VAL A 75 -1.88 3.68 -0.30
CA VAL A 75 -0.53 3.10 -0.12
C VAL A 75 -0.54 1.60 -0.34
N VAL A 76 -1.48 0.87 0.29
CA VAL A 76 -1.60 -0.59 0.15
C VAL A 76 -1.84 -0.98 -1.31
N LEU A 77 -2.75 -0.29 -2.00
CA LEU A 77 -3.04 -0.58 -3.39
C LEU A 77 -1.83 -0.31 -4.30
N TYR A 78 -1.13 0.80 -4.08
CA TYR A 78 0.10 1.11 -4.83
C TYR A 78 1.15 0.00 -4.65
N VAL A 79 1.46 -0.35 -3.40
CA VAL A 79 2.51 -1.33 -3.07
C VAL A 79 2.17 -2.71 -3.63
N ILE A 80 0.92 -3.15 -3.53
CA ILE A 80 0.49 -4.45 -4.07
C ILE A 80 0.67 -4.51 -5.59
N ILE A 81 0.24 -3.47 -6.31
CA ILE A 81 0.39 -3.43 -7.77
C ILE A 81 1.87 -3.41 -8.15
N ASP A 82 2.66 -2.54 -7.51
CA ASP A 82 4.08 -2.38 -7.79
C ASP A 82 4.89 -3.67 -7.51
N GLU A 83 4.64 -4.34 -6.39
CA GLU A 83 5.28 -5.63 -6.06
C GLU A 83 4.85 -6.76 -6.99
N TYR A 84 3.56 -6.81 -7.35
CA TYR A 84 3.05 -7.84 -8.24
C TYR A 84 3.70 -7.73 -9.63
N LEU A 85 3.75 -6.52 -10.20
CA LEU A 85 4.35 -6.26 -11.50
C LEU A 85 5.86 -6.53 -11.50
N ARG A 86 6.58 -6.14 -10.43
CA ARG A 86 8.01 -6.45 -10.29
C ARG A 86 8.29 -7.96 -10.25
N SER A 87 7.36 -8.74 -9.71
CA SER A 87 7.49 -10.20 -9.60
C SER A 87 7.04 -10.95 -10.86
N HIS A 88 6.40 -10.27 -11.82
CA HIS A 88 5.87 -10.83 -13.07
C HIS A 88 6.38 -10.02 -14.28
N VAL A 89 7.70 -9.95 -14.41
CA VAL A 89 8.38 -9.21 -15.49
C VAL A 89 7.95 -9.79 -16.84
N GLY A 90 7.16 -9.02 -17.59
CA GLY A 90 6.57 -9.43 -18.87
C GLY A 90 5.08 -9.08 -18.99
N ASP A 91 4.40 -8.89 -17.86
CA ASP A 91 3.00 -8.47 -17.85
C ASP A 91 2.89 -6.94 -18.01
N LEU A 92 2.00 -6.49 -18.90
CA LEU A 92 1.72 -5.06 -19.15
C LEU A 92 0.84 -4.41 -18.05
N GLY A 93 0.41 -5.18 -17.06
CA GLY A 93 -0.52 -4.73 -16.03
C GLY A 93 -1.17 -5.89 -15.28
N THR A 94 -2.15 -5.55 -14.43
CA THR A 94 -2.98 -6.54 -13.75
C THR A 94 -4.32 -6.70 -14.48
N GLN A 95 -4.82 -7.92 -14.61
CA GLN A 95 -6.14 -8.18 -15.22
C GLN A 95 -7.27 -8.08 -14.20
N THR A 96 -6.97 -8.34 -12.93
CA THR A 96 -7.92 -8.21 -11.82
C THR A 96 -7.94 -6.79 -11.28
N ASN A 97 -9.13 -6.24 -11.02
CA ASN A 97 -9.27 -5.02 -10.22
C ASN A 97 -8.89 -5.31 -8.74
N MET A 98 -7.59 -5.23 -8.44
CA MET A 98 -7.04 -5.44 -7.10
C MET A 98 -7.57 -4.41 -6.10
N GLY A 99 -7.92 -3.20 -6.55
CA GLY A 99 -8.52 -2.16 -5.71
C GLY A 99 -9.82 -2.60 -5.03
N LYS A 100 -10.66 -3.41 -5.69
CA LYS A 100 -11.86 -3.99 -5.08
C LYS A 100 -11.54 -4.96 -3.93
N ILE A 101 -10.42 -5.66 -4.00
CA ILE A 101 -9.99 -6.62 -2.98
C ILE A 101 -9.41 -5.86 -1.80
N VAL A 102 -8.48 -4.94 -2.08
CA VAL A 102 -7.90 -4.04 -1.07
C VAL A 102 -9.02 -3.31 -0.34
N GLY A 103 -10.02 -2.78 -1.06
CA GLY A 103 -11.15 -2.06 -0.47
C GLY A 103 -12.10 -2.90 0.40
N ARG A 104 -12.03 -4.24 0.32
CA ARG A 104 -12.76 -5.15 1.23
C ARG A 104 -11.98 -5.46 2.51
N VAL A 105 -10.65 -5.38 2.46
CA VAL A 105 -9.77 -5.73 3.59
C VAL A 105 -9.37 -4.49 4.38
N ILE A 106 -8.95 -3.42 3.71
CA ILE A 106 -8.49 -2.18 4.34
C ILE A 106 -9.65 -1.21 4.46
N PRO A 107 -10.11 -0.80 5.65
CA PRO A 107 -11.15 0.22 5.81
C PRO A 107 -10.79 1.55 5.11
N LYS A 108 -11.80 2.38 4.81
CA LYS A 108 -11.64 3.61 4.01
C LYS A 108 -11.07 4.79 4.82
N ASP A 109 -11.09 4.66 6.14
CA ASP A 109 -10.86 5.66 7.17
C ASP A 109 -9.57 5.42 7.97
N LEU A 110 -8.67 4.59 7.44
CA LEU A 110 -7.32 4.35 7.96
C LEU A 110 -6.22 5.14 7.22
#